data_AF-W1IMS9-F1
#
_entry.id   AF-W1IMS9-F1
#
_cell.length_a   1.000
_cell.length_b   1.000
_cell.length_c   1.000
_cell.angle_alpha   90.00
_cell.angle_beta   90.00
_cell.angle_gamma   90.00
#
_symmetry.space_group_name_H-M   'P 1'
#
loop_
_entity.id
_entity.type
_entity.pdbx_description
1 polymer ?
#
loop_
_entity_poly.entity_id
_entity_poly.type
_entity_poly.pdbx_seq_one_letter_code
_entity_poly.pdbx_strand_id
1 'polypeptide(L)' 'MANRIPENRARNHYAAFSRTAAYAERSSDYQNAAYLWSKAANYSRSVITRFWAERRSEFCHNAAERGWGQPDESAAI' A
#
# COMPACT_ATOMS: atom_id res chain seq x y z
N MET A 1 4.95 -0.09 33.61
CA MET A 1 3.97 0.11 32.53
C MET A 1 4.34 1.38 31.76
N ALA A 2 5.21 1.29 30.75
CA ALA A 2 5.65 2.48 30.01
C ALA A 2 6.08 2.05 28.59
N ASN A 3 5.16 2.16 27.62
CA ASN A 3 5.50 2.29 26.18
C ASN A 3 4.30 2.53 25.23
N ARG A 4 3.09 2.81 25.72
CA ARG A 4 1.89 2.90 24.85
C ARG A 4 1.89 4.07 23.86
N ILE A 5 2.66 5.13 24.11
CA ILE A 5 2.65 6.35 23.27
C ILE A 5 3.32 6.15 21.90
N PRO A 6 4.55 5.62 21.80
CA PRO A 6 5.15 5.30 20.50
C PRO A 6 4.34 4.23 19.75
N GLU A 7 3.77 3.25 20.47
CA GLU A 7 2.94 2.18 19.89
C GLU A 7 1.71 2.71 19.17
N ASN A 8 1.02 3.68 19.77
CA ASN A 8 -0.19 4.26 19.19
C ASN A 8 0.10 5.15 17.98
N ARG A 9 1.19 5.93 17.99
CA ARG A 9 1.62 6.75 16.84
C ARG A 9 1.97 5.90 15.62
N ALA A 10 2.71 4.81 15.80
CA ALA A 10 3.08 3.93 14.70
C ALA A 10 1.86 3.19 14.11
N ARG A 11 0.89 2.78 14.94
CA ARG A 11 -0.39 2.23 14.47
C ARG A 11 -1.19 3.25 13.66
N ASN A 12 -1.23 4.50 14.12
CA ASN A 12 -1.86 5.59 13.36
C ASN A 12 -1.15 5.84 12.02
N HIS A 13 0.18 5.75 11.97
CA HIS A 13 0.93 5.91 10.72
C HIS A 13 0.65 4.76 9.74
N TYR A 14 0.71 3.50 10.19
CA TYR A 14 0.36 2.35 9.35
C TYR A 14 -1.05 2.51 8.79
N ALA A 15 -2.05 2.78 9.63
CA ALA A 15 -3.44 2.93 9.20
C ALA A 15 -3.64 4.11 8.23
N ALA A 16 -2.97 5.24 8.46
CA ALA A 16 -3.02 6.39 7.57
C ALA A 16 -2.44 6.07 6.18
N PHE A 17 -1.23 5.50 6.13
CA PHE A 17 -0.58 5.13 4.86
C PHE A 17 -1.36 4.04 4.12
N SER A 18 -1.88 3.05 4.85
CA SER A 18 -2.71 1.97 4.31
C SER A 18 -3.98 2.50 3.64
N ARG A 19 -4.65 3.47 4.30
CA ARG A 19 -5.85 4.10 3.77
C ARG A 19 -5.54 4.90 2.51
N THR A 20 -4.48 5.73 2.51
CA THR A 20 -4.08 6.48 1.32
C THR A 20 -3.66 5.56 0.17
N ALA A 21 -2.97 4.46 0.46
CA ALA A 21 -2.59 3.47 -0.55
C ALA A 21 -3.83 2.83 -1.19
N ALA A 22 -4.81 2.43 -0.38
CA ALA A 22 -6.08 1.88 -0.87
C ALA A 22 -6.87 2.87 -1.75
N TYR A 23 -6.79 4.18 -1.47
CA TYR A 23 -7.37 5.19 -2.35
C TYR A 23 -6.63 5.28 -3.69
N ALA A 24 -5.30 5.27 -3.67
CA ALA A 24 -4.49 5.27 -4.90
C ALA A 24 -4.76 4.03 -5.77
N GLU A 25 -4.96 2.85 -5.16
CA GLU A 25 -5.33 1.62 -5.88
C GLU A 25 -6.67 1.73 -6.62
N ARG A 26 -7.63 2.46 -6.04
CA ARG A 26 -8.94 2.70 -6.66
C ARG A 26 -8.86 3.74 -7.79
N SER A 27 -7.89 4.64 -7.72
CA SER A 27 -7.58 5.63 -8.76
C SER A 27 -6.74 5.04 -9.91
N SER A 28 -6.40 3.74 -9.84
CA SER A 28 -5.45 3.08 -10.74
C SER A 28 -4.03 3.67 -10.72
N ASP A 29 -3.71 4.48 -9.70
CA ASP A 29 -2.38 5.00 -9.43
C ASP A 29 -1.52 3.96 -8.72
N TYR A 30 -1.30 2.82 -9.37
CA TYR A 30 -0.61 1.67 -8.79
C TYR A 30 0.84 1.98 -8.41
N GLN A 31 1.51 2.88 -9.14
CA GLN A 31 2.87 3.32 -8.84
C GLN A 31 2.95 4.04 -7.48
N ASN A 32 1.99 4.94 -7.23
CA ASN A 32 1.90 5.68 -5.98
C ASN A 32 1.41 4.79 -4.83
N ALA A 33 0.47 3.88 -5.12
CA ALA A 33 0.01 2.87 -4.17
C ALA A 33 1.15 1.97 -3.66
N ALA A 34 2.05 1.51 -4.55
CA ALA A 34 3.21 0.70 -4.18
C ALA A 34 4.12 1.45 -3.20
N TYR A 35 4.44 2.71 -3.49
CA TYR A 35 5.25 3.55 -2.61
C TYR A 35 4.61 3.74 -1.23
N LEU A 36 3.30 3.98 -1.18
CA LEU A 36 2.56 4.15 0.08
C LEU A 36 2.50 2.86 0.90
N TRP A 37 2.34 1.70 0.25
CA TRP A 37 2.39 0.40 0.92
C TRP A 37 3.79 0.08 1.47
N SER A 38 4.86 0.39 0.73
CA SER A 38 6.24 0.27 1.22
C SER A 38 6.50 1.16 2.44
N LYS A 39 5.98 2.39 2.46
CA LYS A 39 6.01 3.24 3.66
C LYS A 39 5.21 2.63 4.81
N ALA A 40 4.01 2.11 4.56
CA ALA A 40 3.22 1.45 5.59
C ALA A 40 3.97 0.25 6.19
N ALA A 41 4.66 -0.55 5.38
CA ALA A 41 5.49 -1.66 5.83
C ALA A 41 6.62 -1.20 6.77
N ASN A 42 7.25 -0.05 6.52
CA ASN A 42 8.29 0.51 7.38
C ASN A 42 7.75 0.96 8.75
N TYR A 43 6.53 1.49 8.81
CA TYR A 43 5.89 1.88 10.08
C TYR A 43 5.15 0.72 10.77
N SER A 44 5.03 -0.41 10.08
CA SER A 44 4.41 -1.61 10.61
C SER A 44 5.23 -2.20 11.75
N ARG A 45 4.55 -2.58 12.83
CA ARG A 45 5.18 -3.20 14.00
C ARG A 45 4.85 -4.68 14.16
N SER A 46 3.81 -5.17 13.48
CA SER A 46 3.52 -6.59 13.43
C SER A 46 4.11 -7.17 12.16
N VAL A 47 4.76 -8.33 12.29
CA VAL A 47 5.27 -9.10 11.15
C VAL A 47 4.16 -9.36 10.15
N ILE A 48 2.92 -9.60 10.62
CA ILE A 48 1.74 -9.83 9.77
C ILE A 48 1.39 -8.57 8.96
N THR A 49 1.29 -7.41 9.62
CA THR A 49 0.92 -6.16 8.93
C THR A 49 2.02 -5.68 7.99
N ARG A 50 3.28 -6.00 8.31
CA ARG A 50 4.43 -5.69 7.47
C ARG A 50 4.41 -6.57 6.22
N PHE A 51 4.29 -7.89 6.42
CA PHE A 51 4.19 -8.86 5.33
C PHE A 51 3.03 -8.52 4.38
N TRP A 52 1.87 -8.17 4.92
CA TRP A 52 0.72 -7.79 4.11
C TRP A 52 0.98 -6.52 3.29
N ALA A 53 1.62 -5.51 3.90
CA ALA A 53 1.98 -4.27 3.21
C ALA A 53 3.07 -4.48 2.15
N GLU A 54 4.08 -5.32 2.42
CA GLU A 54 5.09 -5.72 1.44
C GLU A 54 4.45 -6.44 0.24
N ARG A 55 3.57 -7.41 0.49
CA ARG A 55 2.85 -8.15 -0.56
C ARG A 55 1.99 -7.23 -1.43
N ARG A 56 1.32 -6.24 -0.82
CA ARG A 56 0.52 -5.25 -1.56
C ARG A 56 1.38 -4.27 -2.32
N SER A 57 2.51 -3.86 -1.77
CA SER A 57 3.50 -3.05 -2.49
C SER A 57 3.97 -3.77 -3.76
N GLU A 58 4.34 -5.05 -3.67
CA GLU A 58 4.75 -5.85 -4.82
C GLU A 58 3.62 -6.01 -5.84
N PHE A 59 2.39 -6.26 -5.39
CA PHE A 59 1.23 -6.33 -6.27
C PHE A 59 1.03 -5.03 -7.05
N CYS A 60 1.06 -3.88 -6.36
CA CYS A 60 0.89 -2.57 -6.99
C CYS A 60 2.05 -2.25 -7.94
N HIS A 61 3.28 -2.66 -7.61
CA HIS A 61 4.42 -2.50 -8.52
C HIS A 61 4.20 -3.28 -9.81
N ASN A 62 3.84 -4.56 -9.69
CA ASN A 62 3.52 -5.41 -10.84
C ASN A 62 2.34 -4.87 -11.65
N ALA A 63 1.30 -4.35 -10.99
CA ALA A 63 0.15 -3.74 -11.66
C ALA A 63 0.56 -2.48 -12.44
N ALA A 64 1.44 -1.65 -11.88
CA ALA A 64 1.98 -0.48 -12.57
C ALA A 64 2.84 -0.87 -13.78
N GLU A 65 3.73 -1.85 -13.63
CA GLU A 65 4.58 -2.34 -14.73
C GLU A 65 3.78 -3.00 -15.86
N ARG A 66 2.70 -3.70 -15.52
CA ARG A 66 1.79 -4.32 -16.49
C ARG A 66 0.75 -3.34 -17.05
N GLY A 67 0.74 -2.09 -16.58
CA GLY A 67 -0.22 -1.08 -17.03
C GLY A 67 -1.67 -1.43 -16.68
N TRP A 68 -1.91 -2.18 -15.60
CA TRP A 68 -3.27 -2.47 -15.15
C TRP A 68 -4.01 -1.17 -14.86
N GLY A 69 -5.29 -1.12 -15.23
CA GLY A 69 -6.09 0.11 -15.18
C GLY A 69 -6.01 1.00 -16.42
N GLN A 70 -5.22 0.64 -17.43
CA GLN A 70 -5.39 1.21 -18.77
C GLN A 70 -6.65 0.62 -19.42
N PRO A 71 -7.59 1.46 -19.90
CA PRO A 71 -8.82 1.01 -20.56
C PRO A 71 -8.61 0.38 -21.96
N ASP A 72 -7.37 0.27 -22.43
CA ASP A 72 -7.08 -0.10 -23.83
C ASP A 72 -7.17 -1.61 -24.13
N GLU A 73 -7.44 -2.47 -23.14
CA GLU A 73 -7.58 -3.92 -23.38
C GLU A 73 -8.88 -4.29 -24.13
N SER A 74 -9.84 -3.37 -24.29
CA SER A 74 -11.12 -3.63 -24.98
C SER A 74 -11.24 -3.08 -26.40
N ALA A 75 -10.19 -2.47 -26.98
CA ALA A 75 -10.29 -1.82 -28.30
C ALA A 75 -9.94 -2.72 -29.50
N ALA A 76 -9.77 -4.04 -29.29
CA ALA A 76 -9.41 -4.99 -30.35
C ALA A 76 -10.35 -6.20 -30.40
N ILE A 77 -11.62 -6.00 -30.75
CA ILE A 77 -12.48 -7.01 -31.38
C ILE A 77 -13.29 -6.34 -32.49
#